data_AF-A0A428V0T4-F1
#
_entry.id   AF-A0A428V0T4-F1
#
_cell.length_a   1.000
_cell.length_b   1.000
_cell.length_c   1.000
_cell.angle_alpha   90.00
_cell.angle_beta   90.00
_cell.angle_gamma   90.00
#
_symmetry.space_group_name_H-M   'P 1'
#
loop_
_entity.id
_entity.type
_entity.pdbx_description
1 polymer ?
#
loop_
_entity_poly.entity_id
_entity_poly.type
_entity_poly.pdbx_seq_one_letter_code
_entity_poly.pdbx_strand_id
1 'polypeptide(L)'
;MHLPIVPIAIAACASLLLVPAALSMMADRKSITYTFDLMDDYKQSNDTATNIVKEDTGAEHWKATRTMIPTYFPPPMTLQAIEKLKEIKGLVVDDVPEEL
;
A
#
# COMPACT_ATOMS: atom_id res chain seq x y z
N MET A 1 -56.46 31.28 -11.21
CA MET A 1 -55.16 31.91 -10.85
C MET A 1 -54.66 31.15 -9.62
N HIS A 2 -54.01 30.00 -9.81
CA HIS A 2 -52.58 29.80 -10.05
C HIS A 2 -51.74 29.98 -8.76
N LEU A 3 -51.45 28.86 -8.11
CA LEU A 3 -50.25 28.61 -7.31
C LEU A 3 -50.04 27.09 -7.25
N PRO A 4 -48.98 26.54 -7.87
CA PRO A 4 -48.71 25.11 -7.82
C PRO A 4 -48.11 24.71 -6.47
N ILE A 5 -48.62 23.60 -5.94
CA ILE A 5 -48.03 22.81 -4.85
C ILE A 5 -46.66 22.31 -5.34
N VAL A 6 -45.59 22.65 -4.61
CA VAL A 6 -44.24 22.11 -4.87
C VAL A 6 -44.13 20.75 -4.17
N PRO A 7 -43.96 19.63 -4.89
CA PRO A 7 -43.54 18.39 -4.24
C PRO A 7 -42.04 18.48 -3.95
N ILE A 8 -41.69 18.47 -2.66
CA ILE A 8 -40.33 18.26 -2.19
C ILE A 8 -39.95 16.83 -2.58
N ALA A 9 -39.22 16.69 -3.69
CA ALA A 9 -38.57 15.45 -4.06
C ALA A 9 -37.40 15.24 -3.09
N ILE A 10 -37.66 14.47 -2.02
CA ILE A 10 -36.60 13.86 -1.21
C ILE A 10 -35.92 12.84 -2.12
N ALA A 11 -34.76 13.19 -2.66
CA ALA A 11 -33.92 12.27 -3.40
C ALA A 11 -33.40 11.21 -2.43
N ALA A 12 -34.09 10.08 -2.38
CA ALA A 12 -33.68 8.88 -1.69
C ALA A 12 -32.49 8.25 -2.43
N CYS A 13 -31.44 7.94 -1.66
CA CYS A 13 -30.57 6.77 -1.84
C CYS A 13 -30.19 6.42 -3.29
N ALA A 14 -29.13 7.05 -3.80
CA ALA A 14 -28.31 6.45 -4.85
C ALA A 14 -27.07 5.82 -4.20
N SER A 15 -27.27 4.59 -3.72
CA SER A 15 -26.37 3.46 -3.93
C SER A 15 -24.89 3.65 -3.60
N LEU A 16 -24.57 3.40 -2.33
CA LEU A 16 -23.28 2.93 -1.80
C LEU A 16 -22.87 1.55 -2.36
N LEU A 17 -22.88 1.35 -3.68
CA LEU A 17 -22.49 0.09 -4.30
C LEU A 17 -21.61 0.33 -5.52
N LEU A 18 -20.38 0.79 -5.28
CA LEU A 18 -19.27 0.48 -6.18
C LEU A 18 -18.00 0.20 -5.37
N VAL A 19 -18.04 -0.87 -4.57
CA VAL A 19 -16.84 -1.47 -4.02
C VAL A 19 -16.71 -2.94 -4.44
N PRO A 20 -16.64 -3.29 -5.74
CA PRO A 20 -16.03 -4.58 -6.11
C PRO A 20 -14.49 -4.51 -5.97
N ALA A 21 -13.88 -3.33 -6.09
CA ALA A 21 -12.44 -3.20 -6.15
C ALA A 21 -11.73 -3.43 -4.80
N ALA A 22 -12.28 -2.92 -3.68
CA ALA A 22 -11.59 -3.03 -2.39
C ALA A 22 -11.61 -4.46 -1.82
N LEU A 23 -12.59 -5.30 -2.18
CA LEU A 23 -12.64 -6.70 -1.71
C LEU A 23 -11.67 -7.61 -2.49
N SER A 24 -11.40 -7.30 -3.78
CA SER A 24 -10.42 -8.02 -4.60
C SER A 24 -8.96 -7.64 -4.26
N MET A 25 -8.73 -6.47 -3.67
CA MET A 25 -7.38 -5.93 -3.43
C MET A 25 -6.61 -6.62 -2.28
N MET A 26 -7.28 -7.49 -1.52
CA MET A 26 -6.67 -8.30 -0.45
C MET A 26 -6.25 -9.70 -0.92
N ALA A 27 -6.76 -10.19 -2.06
CA ALA A 27 -6.54 -11.58 -2.47
C ALA A 27 -5.16 -11.83 -3.12
N ASP A 28 -4.53 -10.79 -3.69
CA ASP A 28 -3.28 -10.91 -4.45
C ASP A 28 -2.12 -10.09 -3.83
N ARG A 29 -2.02 -10.10 -2.50
CA ARG A 29 -0.93 -9.42 -1.77
C ARG A 29 0.11 -10.43 -1.29
N LYS A 30 1.39 -10.08 -1.42
CA LYS A 30 2.53 -10.94 -1.07
C LYS A 30 3.30 -10.38 0.10
N SER A 31 3.68 -11.25 1.03
CA SER A 31 4.58 -10.92 2.13
C SER A 31 6.02 -10.91 1.64
N ILE A 32 6.74 -9.83 1.91
CA ILE A 32 8.14 -9.65 1.55
C ILE A 32 8.95 -9.11 2.73
N THR A 33 10.27 -9.18 2.61
CA THR A 33 11.19 -8.29 3.31
C THR A 33 11.95 -7.45 2.31
N TYR A 34 12.43 -6.30 2.74
CA TYR A 34 13.39 -5.53 1.94
C TYR A 34 14.52 -4.94 2.79
N THR A 35 15.68 -4.77 2.17
CA THR A 35 16.88 -4.15 2.76
C THR A 35 17.67 -3.45 1.64
N PHE A 36 18.77 -2.78 2.00
CA PHE A 36 19.75 -2.29 1.03
C PHE A 36 21.08 -3.02 1.21
N ASP A 37 21.84 -3.18 0.12
CA ASP A 37 23.17 -3.79 0.16
C ASP A 37 24.23 -2.83 0.70
N LEU A 38 24.11 -1.54 0.34
CA LEU A 38 25.09 -0.50 0.65
C LEU A 38 24.48 0.63 1.45
N MET A 39 25.29 1.22 2.33
CA MET A 39 24.90 2.35 3.17
C MET A 39 24.49 3.58 2.35
N ASP A 40 25.17 3.84 1.24
CA ASP A 40 24.90 5.02 0.41
C ASP A 40 23.55 4.89 -0.30
N ASP A 41 23.20 3.69 -0.81
CA ASP A 41 21.90 3.43 -1.42
C ASP A 41 20.77 3.55 -0.37
N TYR A 42 20.99 3.04 0.85
CA TYR A 42 20.05 3.23 1.97
C TYR A 42 19.79 4.71 2.26
N LYS A 43 20.86 5.51 2.45
CA LYS A 43 20.73 6.94 2.73
C LYS A 43 20.02 7.71 1.62
N GLN A 44 20.23 7.31 0.37
CA GLN A 44 19.68 8.01 -0.79
C GLN A 44 18.22 7.64 -1.07
N SER A 45 17.83 6.38 -0.83
CA SER A 45 16.58 5.84 -1.41
C SER A 45 15.62 5.22 -0.39
N ASN A 46 15.97 5.14 0.89
CA ASN A 46 15.08 4.55 1.90
C ASN A 46 13.73 5.29 2.03
N ASP A 47 13.74 6.62 1.92
CA ASP A 47 12.49 7.41 1.99
C ASP A 47 11.56 7.09 0.81
N THR A 48 12.13 6.87 -0.39
CA THR A 48 11.37 6.42 -1.56
C THR A 48 10.76 5.05 -1.35
N ALA A 49 11.53 4.08 -0.85
CA ALA A 49 11.02 2.75 -0.52
C ALA A 49 9.89 2.82 0.53
N THR A 50 10.09 3.63 1.57
CA THR A 50 9.10 3.87 2.64
C THR A 50 7.80 4.44 2.09
N ASN A 51 7.87 5.41 1.17
CA ASN A 51 6.68 6.03 0.57
C ASN A 51 5.90 5.04 -0.29
N ILE A 52 6.57 4.18 -1.08
CA ILE A 52 5.91 3.14 -1.87
C ILE A 52 5.12 2.19 -0.96
N VAL A 53 5.71 1.76 0.17
CA VAL A 53 5.03 0.89 1.14
C VAL A 53 3.82 1.60 1.73
N LYS A 54 3.95 2.87 2.13
CA LYS A 54 2.85 3.67 2.69
C LYS A 54 1.69 3.84 1.71
N GLU A 55 2.01 4.19 0.46
CA GLU A 55 1.00 4.37 -0.59
C GLU A 55 0.26 3.07 -0.92
N ASP A 56 0.95 1.94 -0.93
CA ASP A 56 0.34 0.63 -1.25
C ASP A 56 -0.49 0.04 -0.10
N THR A 57 -0.01 0.20 1.13
CA THR A 57 -0.54 -0.52 2.31
C THR A 57 -1.35 0.35 3.25
N GLY A 58 -1.18 1.68 3.20
CA GLY A 58 -1.75 2.62 4.17
C GLY A 58 -1.12 2.54 5.57
N ALA A 59 -0.08 1.72 5.77
CA ALA A 59 0.56 1.56 7.07
C ALA A 59 1.62 2.63 7.31
N GLU A 60 1.62 3.23 8.51
CA GLU A 60 2.61 4.26 8.86
C GLU A 60 3.93 3.68 9.39
N HIS A 61 3.86 2.49 9.99
CA HIS A 61 4.99 1.83 10.65
C HIS A 61 4.94 0.31 10.44
N TRP A 62 6.11 -0.31 10.38
CA TRP A 62 6.28 -1.75 10.32
C TRP A 62 7.54 -2.20 11.05
N LYS A 63 7.67 -3.51 11.27
CA LYS A 63 8.84 -4.07 11.97
C LYS A 63 10.10 -3.82 11.13
N ALA A 64 11.20 -3.56 11.81
CA ALA A 64 12.53 -3.48 11.20
C ALA A 64 13.58 -4.05 12.16
N THR A 65 14.67 -4.59 11.62
CA THR A 65 15.83 -4.96 12.44
C THR A 65 16.51 -3.73 13.02
N ARG A 66 17.20 -3.90 14.16
CA ARG A 66 17.96 -2.82 14.82
C ARG A 66 19.41 -2.81 14.36
N THR A 67 19.62 -2.61 13.06
CA THR A 67 20.93 -2.59 12.40
C THR A 67 21.16 -1.27 11.67
N MET A 68 22.40 -1.02 11.23
CA MET A 68 22.75 0.24 10.57
C MET A 68 22.03 0.39 9.22
N ILE A 69 21.94 -0.71 8.46
CA ILE A 69 21.03 -0.86 7.34
C ILE A 69 19.95 -1.85 7.82
N PRO A 70 18.71 -1.38 8.08
CA PRO A 70 17.65 -2.25 8.55
C PRO A 70 17.10 -3.15 7.45
N THR A 71 16.73 -4.37 7.82
CA THR A 71 15.78 -5.19 7.07
C THR A 71 14.37 -4.84 7.57
N TYR A 72 13.48 -4.54 6.64
CA TYR A 72 12.11 -4.13 6.89
C TYR A 72 11.12 -5.24 6.54
N PHE A 73 10.04 -5.32 7.33
CA PHE A 73 8.98 -6.32 7.20
C PHE A 73 7.64 -5.61 7.02
N PRO A 74 7.35 -5.05 5.82
CA PRO A 74 6.10 -4.32 5.57
C PRO A 74 4.87 -5.25 5.65
N PRO A 75 3.66 -4.68 5.77
CA PRO A 75 2.44 -5.44 5.53
C PRO A 75 2.43 -6.06 4.12
N PRO A 76 1.62 -7.11 3.86
CA PRO A 76 1.52 -7.70 2.53
C PRO A 76 1.24 -6.64 1.44
N MET A 77 2.07 -6.63 0.41
CA MET A 77 2.07 -5.62 -0.65
C MET A 77 1.49 -6.16 -1.95
N THR A 78 0.97 -5.29 -2.81
CA THR A 78 0.59 -5.68 -4.17
C THR A 78 1.83 -6.02 -5.01
N LEU A 79 1.67 -6.88 -6.02
CA LEU A 79 2.75 -7.20 -6.96
C LEU A 79 3.31 -5.96 -7.66
N GLN A 80 2.43 -5.01 -8.03
CA GLN A 80 2.85 -3.75 -8.66
C GLN A 80 3.75 -2.91 -7.74
N ALA A 81 3.43 -2.82 -6.44
CA ALA A 81 4.28 -2.06 -5.51
C ALA A 81 5.61 -2.78 -5.25
N ILE A 82 5.62 -4.12 -5.23
CA ILE A 82 6.84 -4.93 -5.13
C ILE A 82 7.74 -4.73 -6.35
N GLU A 83 7.18 -4.64 -7.55
CA GLU A 83 7.94 -4.32 -8.77
C GLU A 83 8.58 -2.94 -8.68
N LYS A 84 7.84 -1.91 -8.23
CA LYS A 84 8.39 -0.56 -8.00
C LYS A 84 9.52 -0.56 -6.97
N LEU A 85 9.42 -1.38 -5.91
CA LEU A 85 10.52 -1.53 -4.95
C LEU A 85 11.77 -2.11 -5.62
N LYS A 86 11.63 -3.15 -6.44
CA LYS A 86 12.75 -3.79 -7.16
C LYS A 86 13.45 -2.87 -8.18
N GLU A 87 12.80 -1.80 -8.61
CA GLU A 87 13.40 -0.78 -9.48
C GLU A 87 14.34 0.19 -8.71
N ILE A 88 14.26 0.23 -7.38
CA ILE A 88 15.15 1.05 -6.56
C ILE A 88 16.55 0.44 -6.56
N LYS A 89 17.53 1.21 -7.04
CA LYS A 89 18.94 0.80 -7.05
C LYS A 89 19.41 0.40 -5.64
N GLY A 90 20.01 -0.78 -5.54
CA GLY A 90 20.61 -1.29 -4.30
C GLY A 90 19.61 -1.83 -3.28
N LEU A 91 18.29 -1.77 -3.57
CA LEU A 91 17.26 -2.40 -2.75
C LEU A 91 17.14 -3.89 -3.10
N VAL A 92 17.21 -4.74 -2.08
CA VAL A 92 16.99 -6.19 -2.19
C VAL A 92 15.61 -6.50 -1.63
N VAL A 93 14.82 -7.27 -2.37
CA VAL A 93 13.48 -7.72 -1.99
C VAL A 93 13.44 -9.24 -1.96
N ASP A 94 13.12 -9.81 -0.81
CA ASP A 94 12.99 -11.25 -0.60
C ASP A 94 11.55 -11.62 -0.25
N ASP A 95 11.12 -12.80 -0.67
CA ASP A 95 9.82 -13.34 -0.31
C ASP A 95 9.84 -13.89 1.12
N VAL A 96 8.79 -13.64 1.89
CA VAL A 96 8.61 -14.30 3.19
C VAL A 96 7.88 -15.63 2.98
N PRO A 97 8.44 -16.77 3.40
CA PRO A 97 7.74 -18.06 3.34
C PRO A 97 6.43 -17.99 4.14
N GLU A 98 5.37 -18.62 3.65
CA GLU A 98 4.06 -18.66 4.34
C GLU A 98 4.07 -19.43 5.69
N GLU A 99 5.21 -20.02 6.06
CA GLU A 99 5.37 -20.83 7.27
C GLU A 99 6.29 -20.15 8.31
N LEU A 100 5.77 -19.14 9.04
CA LEU A 100 6.32 -18.69 10.32
C LEU A 100 5.21 -18.33 11.32
#